data_AF-A0A4R3RGG6-F1
#
_entry.id   AF-A0A4R3RGG6-F1
#
_cell.length_a   1.000
_cell.length_b   1.000
_cell.length_c   1.000
_cell.angle_alpha   90.00
_cell.angle_beta   90.00
_cell.angle_gamma   90.00
#
_symmetry.space_group_name_H-M   'P 1'
#
loop_
_entity.id
_entity.type
_entity.pdbx_description
1 polymer ?
#
loop_
_entity_poly.entity_id
_entity_poly.type
_entity_poly.pdbx_seq_one_letter_code
_entity_poly.pdbx_strand_id
1 'polypeptide(L)' 'MTINIIKGISEKDRNSVLHPFAQLKDFATGKLGEPTIVETGKGIRIQDAHGNQLIDGFVGLYCINVG' A
#
# COMPACT_ATOMS: atom_id res chain seq x y z
N MET A 1 9.14 -3.25 16.80
CA MET A 1 10.26 -3.19 15.83
C MET A 1 9.75 -2.91 14.41
N THR A 2 8.65 -3.54 13.98
CA THR A 2 8.00 -3.38 12.66
C THR A 2 7.48 -1.97 12.35
N ILE A 3 6.92 -1.25 13.33
CA ILE A 3 6.40 0.12 13.14
C ILE A 3 7.47 1.11 12.65
N ASN A 4 8.72 0.96 13.12
CA ASN A 4 9.82 1.83 12.68
C ASN A 4 10.23 1.56 11.22
N ILE A 5 10.08 0.32 10.76
CA ILE A 5 10.36 -0.06 9.37
C ILE A 5 9.30 0.55 8.45
N ILE A 6 8.01 0.42 8.81
CA ILE A 6 6.89 0.99 8.05
C ILE A 6 7.09 2.50 7.88
N LYS A 7 7.36 3.22 8.97
CA LYS A 7 7.60 4.67 8.93
C LYS A 7 8.76 5.04 7.99
N GLY A 8 9.86 4.29 8.04
CA GLY A 8 11.02 4.52 7.19
C GLY A 8 10.75 4.25 5.71
N ILE A 9 9.94 3.24 5.38
CA ILE A 9 9.50 2.96 4.02
C ILE A 9 8.53 4.04 3.53
N SER A 10 7.54 4.44 4.34
CA SER A 10 6.60 5.51 4.00
C SER A 10 7.30 6.84 3.67
N GLU A 11 8.36 7.17 4.40
CA GLU A 11 9.14 8.38 4.14
C GLU A 11 9.91 8.30 2.82
N LYS A 12 10.54 7.15 2.52
CA LYS A 12 11.21 6.94 1.23
C LYS A 12 10.22 6.98 0.07
N ASP A 13 9.05 6.38 0.25
CA ASP A 13 7.97 6.35 -0.73
C ASP A 13 7.55 7.78 -1.13
N ARG A 14 7.18 8.60 -0.14
CA ARG A 14 6.80 10.02 -0.36
C ARG A 14 7.88 10.85 -1.05
N ASN A 15 9.15 10.55 -0.78
CA ASN A 15 10.29 11.33 -1.28
C ASN A 15 10.80 10.89 -2.65
N SER A 16 10.42 9.70 -3.16
CA SER A 16 11.09 9.12 -4.33
C SER A 16 10.20 8.39 -5.33
N VAL A 17 8.92 8.14 -5.01
CA VAL A 17 8.02 7.37 -5.88
C VAL A 17 6.91 8.27 -6.42
N LEU A 18 6.67 8.18 -7.73
CA LEU A 18 5.51 8.78 -8.39
C LEU A 18 4.47 7.69 -8.63
N HIS A 19 3.42 7.67 -7.80
CA HIS A 19 2.36 6.67 -7.90
C HIS A 19 1.40 6.96 -9.06
N PRO A 20 0.97 5.92 -9.80
CA PRO A 20 -0.08 6.07 -10.78
C PRO A 20 -1.40 6.41 -10.10
N PHE A 21 -2.22 7.25 -10.74
CA PHE A 21 -3.57 7.61 -10.28
C PHE A 21 -3.66 8.20 -8.85
N ALA A 22 -2.57 8.78 -8.34
CA ALA A 22 -2.53 9.45 -7.04
C ALA A 22 -2.38 10.98 -7.18
N GLN A 23 -2.89 11.75 -6.22
CA GLN A 23 -2.67 13.19 -6.15
C GLN A 23 -1.25 13.49 -5.64
N LEU A 24 -0.33 13.75 -6.56
CA LEU A 24 1.12 13.81 -6.31
C LEU A 24 1.52 14.74 -5.15
N LYS A 25 1.01 15.98 -5.15
CA LYS A 25 1.36 16.97 -4.11
C LYS A 25 0.89 16.53 -2.73
N ASP A 26 -0.35 16.08 -2.64
CA ASP A 26 -0.96 15.69 -1.36
C ASP A 26 -0.33 14.40 -0.83
N PHE A 27 0.10 13.49 -1.72
CA PHE A 27 0.86 12.30 -1.34
C PHE A 27 2.26 12.65 -0.81
N ALA A 28 3.06 13.39 -1.58
CA ALA A 28 4.44 13.73 -1.22
C ALA A 28 4.53 14.56 0.07
N THR A 29 3.52 15.40 0.35
CA THR A 29 3.45 16.20 1.59
C THR A 29 2.87 15.44 2.79
N GLY A 30 2.44 14.19 2.61
CA GLY A 30 1.83 13.37 3.67
C GLY A 30 0.40 13.78 4.05
N LYS A 31 -0.23 14.68 3.28
CA LYS A 31 -1.61 15.14 3.53
C LYS A 31 -2.64 14.03 3.36
N LEU A 32 -2.35 13.04 2.51
CA LEU A 32 -3.19 11.84 2.33
C LEU A 32 -3.08 10.83 3.48
N GLY A 33 -2.21 11.07 4.47
CA GLY A 33 -1.93 10.13 5.56
C GLY A 33 -0.80 9.16 5.21
N GLU A 34 -0.77 8.03 5.91
CA GLU A 34 0.22 6.98 5.66
C GLU A 34 -0.14 6.17 4.40
N PRO A 35 0.84 5.84 3.55
CA PRO A 35 0.62 4.98 2.39
C PRO A 35 0.23 3.56 2.84
N THR A 36 -0.64 2.92 2.07
CA THR A 36 -0.92 1.50 2.26
C THR A 36 0.16 0.66 1.61
N ILE A 37 0.92 -0.06 2.42
CA ILE A 37 1.95 -1.00 1.95
C ILE A 37 1.38 -2.42 2.05
N VAL A 38 1.18 -3.09 0.92
CA VAL A 38 0.71 -4.49 0.86
C VAL A 38 1.92 -5.42 0.95
N GLU A 39 1.92 -6.36 1.89
CA GLU A 39 3.06 -7.28 2.13
C GLU A 39 2.87 -8.66 1.53
N THR A 40 1.64 -9.20 1.60
CA THR A 40 1.36 -10.56 1.12
C THR A 40 -0.11 -10.73 0.74
N GLY A 41 -0.42 -11.85 0.09
CA GLY A 41 -1.78 -12.23 -0.29
C GLY A 41 -1.91 -13.74 -0.46
N LYS A 42 -3.12 -14.25 -0.27
CA LYS A 42 -3.47 -15.66 -0.48
C LYS A 42 -4.94 -15.81 -0.84
N GLY A 43 -5.21 -16.35 -2.04
CA GLY A 43 -6.56 -16.49 -2.54
C GLY A 43 -7.20 -15.10 -2.68
N ILE A 44 -8.40 -14.90 -2.13
CA ILE A 44 -9.10 -13.61 -2.25
C ILE A 44 -8.67 -12.56 -1.23
N ARG A 45 -7.63 -12.80 -0.43
CA ARG A 45 -7.24 -11.91 0.68
C ARG A 45 -5.84 -11.34 0.49
N ILE A 46 -5.70 -10.05 0.81
CA ILE A 46 -4.41 -9.36 0.90
C ILE A 46 -4.17 -8.91 2.35
N GLN A 47 -2.89 -8.79 2.71
CA GLN A 47 -2.42 -8.30 4.00
C GLN A 47 -1.57 -7.05 3.82
N ASP A 48 -1.91 -5.99 4.56
CA ASP A 48 -1.05 -4.80 4.65
C ASP A 48 0.05 -4.94 5.73
N ALA A 49 1.01 -4.01 5.73
CA ALA A 49 2.12 -4.00 6.67
C ALA A 49 1.72 -3.76 8.14
N HIS A 50 0.48 -3.32 8.38
CA HIS A 50 -0.08 -3.21 9.73
C HIS A 50 -0.75 -4.52 10.19
N GLY A 51 -0.78 -5.54 9.33
CA GLY A 51 -1.37 -6.84 9.59
C GLY A 51 -2.85 -6.94 9.25
N ASN A 52 -3.47 -5.88 8.71
CA ASN A 52 -4.89 -5.89 8.36
C ASN A 52 -5.12 -6.86 7.19
N GLN A 53 -6.20 -7.64 7.29
CA GLN A 53 -6.60 -8.61 6.28
C GLN A 53 -7.82 -8.08 5.51
N LEU A 54 -7.67 -7.86 4.22
CA LEU A 54 -8.70 -7.29 3.35
C LEU A 54 -9.16 -8.34 2.33
N ILE A 55 -10.44 -8.35 1.99
CA ILE A 55 -10.93 -9.10 0.83
C ILE A 55 -10.70 -8.23 -0.40
N ASP A 56 -9.94 -8.74 -1.36
CA ASP A 56 -9.77 -8.09 -2.65
C ASP A 56 -10.90 -8.50 -3.61
N GLY A 57 -11.99 -7.73 -3.56
CA GLY A 57 -13.14 -7.91 -4.46
C GLY A 57 -12.92 -7.36 -5.87
N PHE A 58 -11.79 -6.69 -6.12
CA PHE A 58 -11.47 -6.07 -7.41
C PHE A 58 -10.42 -6.86 -8.20
N VAL A 59 -9.79 -7.85 -7.56
CA VAL A 59 -8.86 -8.78 -8.19
C VAL A 59 -7.61 -8.01 -8.69
N GLY A 60 -7.05 -7.18 -7.82
CA GLY A 60 -5.97 -6.24 -8.11
C GLY A 60 -6.47 -5.11 -9.02
N LEU A 61 -6.20 -5.23 -10.31
CA LEU A 61 -6.85 -4.45 -11.37
C LEU A 61 -7.33 -5.46 -12.43
N TYR A 62 -8.31 -6.29 -12.08
CA TYR A 62 -8.85 -7.35 -12.92
C TYR A 62 -7.81 -8.38 -13.42
N CYS A 63 -6.74 -8.62 -12.66
CA CYS A 63 -5.57 -9.36 -13.13
C CYS A 63 -5.20 -10.59 -12.29
N ILE A 64 -5.53 -10.62 -10.99
CA ILE A 64 -5.20 -11.73 -10.07
C ILE A 64 -6.27 -12.84 -10.13
N ASN A 65 -6.61 -13.31 -11.33
CA ASN A 65 -7.81 -14.13 -11.57
C ASN A 65 -7.81 -15.50 -10.88
N VAL A 66 -6.64 -16.06 -10.60
CA VAL A 66 -6.48 -17.37 -9.95
C VAL A 66 -6.28 -17.27 -8.43
N GLY A 67 -6.27 -16.04 -7.90
CA GLY A 67 -5.93 -15.76 -6.50
C GLY A 67 -4.44 -15.89 -6.17
#